data_AF-A0A949E6Q3-F1
#
_entry.id   AF-A0A949E6Q3-F1
#
_cell.length_a   1.000
_cell.length_b   1.000
_cell.length_c   1.000
_cell.angle_alpha   90.00
_cell.angle_beta   90.00
_cell.angle_gamma   90.00
#
_symmetry.space_group_name_H-M   'P 1'
#
loop_
_entity.id
_entity.type
_entity.pdbx_description
1 polymer ?
#
loop_
_entity_poly.entity_id
_entity_poly.type
_entity_poly.pdbx_seq_one_letter_code
_entity_poly.pdbx_strand_id
1 'polypeptide(L)'
;SLRSAKPFLIINCVAIPETLLESELFGYEKGAFTGAVNRRVGKFEQAHGGTVFLDEIDDMPFSIQAKILRLLQERSIERLGGREPIPVDVRIIAATNRDLEAALAQGRFREDLYYRLKVVTLWLPPLKERLQDITLLADYFLARFAKEMSLGNPGTTAEAKLLLQNYPWPGNVRELANAMQKALIFSRGYPIDPDDVSRAIGGESLAKEAGDQQTDEIVRQWVRQTLAAGEGKDVFETCMDHFASLIISEALDLTGGNRSRAAKLLGISRPTLLSKIDKYRLRLETSVKLEGP
;
A
#
# COMPACT_ATOMS: atom_id res chain seq x y z
N SER A 1 -10.10 -22.45 -24.42
CA SER A 1 -11.29 -21.57 -24.31
C SER A 1 -11.65 -21.06 -25.69
N LEU A 2 -12.93 -21.03 -26.10
CA LEU A 2 -13.36 -20.46 -27.39
C LEU A 2 -13.04 -18.95 -27.52
N ARG A 3 -12.71 -18.29 -26.41
CA ARG A 3 -12.36 -16.86 -26.33
C ARG A 3 -10.86 -16.59 -26.16
N SER A 4 -9.97 -17.57 -26.33
CA SER A 4 -8.53 -17.39 -26.08
C SER A 4 -7.85 -16.37 -27.00
N ALA A 5 -8.35 -16.20 -28.22
CA ALA A 5 -7.88 -15.19 -29.18
C ALA A 5 -8.70 -13.89 -29.16
N LYS A 6 -9.63 -13.74 -28.22
CA LYS A 6 -10.53 -12.58 -28.08
C LYS A 6 -9.99 -11.61 -27.01
N PRO A 7 -10.47 -10.35 -26.97
CA PRO A 7 -9.98 -9.38 -25.99
C PRO A 7 -10.08 -9.89 -24.55
N PHE A 8 -9.03 -9.66 -23.77
CA PHE A 8 -9.00 -9.90 -22.33
C PHE A 8 -8.69 -8.57 -21.64
N LEU A 9 -9.73 -7.92 -21.10
CA LEU A 9 -9.60 -6.61 -20.46
C LEU A 9 -9.59 -6.75 -18.94
N ILE A 10 -8.54 -6.25 -18.30
CA ILE A 10 -8.38 -6.21 -16.86
C ILE A 10 -8.80 -4.82 -16.37
N ILE A 11 -9.64 -4.78 -15.35
CA ILE A 11 -10.16 -3.55 -14.76
C ILE A 11 -10.01 -3.67 -13.25
N ASN A 12 -9.13 -2.85 -12.67
CA ASN A 12 -9.00 -2.74 -11.23
C ASN A 12 -9.91 -1.62 -10.72
N CYS A 13 -10.91 -1.97 -9.90
CA CYS A 13 -11.95 -1.05 -9.48
C CYS A 13 -11.44 -0.01 -8.47
N VAL A 14 -10.32 -0.28 -7.79
CA VAL A 14 -9.69 0.62 -6.82
C VAL A 14 -8.78 1.64 -7.50
N ALA A 15 -8.15 1.27 -8.63
CA ALA A 15 -7.19 2.13 -9.32
C ALA A 15 -7.83 3.29 -10.09
N ILE A 16 -9.14 3.23 -10.36
CA ILE A 16 -9.87 4.24 -11.13
C ILE A 16 -10.75 5.05 -10.16
N PRO A 17 -10.67 6.39 -10.17
CA PRO A 17 -11.58 7.22 -9.39
C PRO A 17 -13.03 6.87 -9.68
N GLU A 18 -13.87 6.79 -8.65
CA GLU A 18 -15.29 6.45 -8.76
C GLU A 18 -16.01 7.27 -9.84
N THR A 19 -15.69 8.57 -9.93
CA THR A 19 -16.26 9.50 -10.91
C THR A 19 -15.94 9.15 -12.36
N LEU A 20 -14.86 8.41 -12.61
CA LEU A 20 -14.43 7.99 -13.94
C LEU A 20 -14.74 6.53 -14.23
N LEU A 21 -14.85 5.69 -13.18
CA LEU A 21 -15.04 4.24 -13.32
C LEU A 21 -16.25 3.91 -14.18
N GLU A 22 -17.37 4.59 -13.98
CA GLU A 22 -18.58 4.38 -14.76
C GLU A 22 -18.36 4.69 -16.26
N SER A 23 -17.70 5.81 -16.56
CA SER A 23 -17.41 6.25 -17.92
C SER A 23 -16.40 5.33 -18.63
N GLU A 24 -15.43 4.77 -17.90
CA GLU A 24 -14.48 3.80 -18.44
C GLU A 24 -15.17 2.46 -18.73
N LEU A 25 -16.02 1.98 -17.82
CA LEU A 25 -16.73 0.71 -17.97
C LEU A 25 -17.74 0.73 -19.12
N PHE A 26 -18.63 1.72 -19.14
CA PHE A 26 -19.79 1.77 -20.04
C PHE A 26 -19.61 2.69 -21.24
N GLY A 27 -18.65 3.63 -21.21
CA GLY A 27 -18.51 4.63 -22.24
C GLY A 27 -19.56 5.73 -22.13
N TYR A 28 -19.41 6.79 -22.92
CA TYR A 28 -20.29 7.97 -22.85
C TYR A 28 -20.54 8.56 -24.22
N GLU A 29 -21.71 9.19 -24.37
CA GLU A 29 -22.07 9.98 -25.54
C GLU A 29 -21.55 11.42 -25.44
N LYS A 30 -21.49 12.09 -26.59
CA LYS A 30 -21.15 13.52 -26.63
C LYS A 30 -22.16 14.32 -25.79
N GLY A 31 -21.66 15.15 -24.88
CA GLY A 31 -22.47 16.00 -24.01
C GLY A 31 -23.03 15.29 -22.76
N ALA A 32 -22.60 14.07 -22.45
CA ALA A 32 -23.07 13.34 -21.25
C ALA A 32 -22.71 14.05 -19.92
N PHE A 33 -21.59 14.77 -19.87
CA PHE A 33 -21.13 15.56 -18.72
C PHE A 33 -20.22 16.71 -19.19
N THR A 34 -19.86 17.62 -18.28
CA THR A 34 -18.95 18.74 -18.56
C THR A 34 -17.58 18.22 -19.00
N GLY A 35 -17.20 18.47 -20.25
CA GLY A 35 -15.95 17.94 -20.85
C GLY A 35 -16.13 16.72 -21.76
N ALA A 36 -17.34 16.18 -21.90
CA ALA A 36 -17.66 15.11 -22.86
C ALA A 36 -17.76 15.64 -24.30
N VAL A 37 -16.64 16.10 -24.86
CA VAL A 37 -16.57 16.74 -26.20
C VAL A 37 -16.84 15.72 -27.32
N ASN A 38 -16.38 14.49 -27.14
CA ASN A 38 -16.50 13.39 -28.09
C ASN A 38 -17.17 12.18 -27.43
N ARG A 39 -17.74 11.29 -28.23
CA ARG A 39 -18.19 9.97 -27.76
C ARG A 39 -16.97 9.11 -27.42
N ARG A 40 -17.06 8.29 -26.37
CA ARG A 40 -16.06 7.28 -26.01
C ARG A 40 -16.70 5.92 -25.77
N VAL A 41 -16.09 4.88 -26.33
CA VAL A 41 -16.51 3.49 -26.16
C VAL A 41 -15.99 2.93 -24.83
N GLY A 42 -16.86 2.28 -24.06
CA GLY A 42 -16.52 1.67 -22.77
C GLY A 42 -15.80 0.33 -22.88
N LYS A 43 -15.23 -0.13 -21.77
CA LYS A 43 -14.50 -1.42 -21.68
C LYS A 43 -15.40 -2.61 -21.99
N PHE A 44 -16.67 -2.61 -21.58
CA PHE A 44 -17.57 -3.73 -21.87
C PHE A 44 -17.84 -3.88 -23.37
N GLU A 45 -18.05 -2.77 -24.07
CA GLU A 45 -18.22 -2.77 -25.53
C GLU A 45 -16.93 -3.17 -26.24
N GLN A 46 -15.76 -2.67 -25.80
CA GLN A 46 -14.46 -3.08 -26.32
C GLN A 46 -14.19 -4.58 -26.12
N ALA A 47 -14.71 -5.18 -25.05
CA ALA A 47 -14.55 -6.59 -24.74
C ALA A 47 -15.60 -7.50 -25.39
N HIS A 48 -16.47 -6.99 -26.27
CA HIS A 48 -17.50 -7.79 -26.93
C HIS A 48 -16.90 -9.05 -27.60
N GLY A 49 -17.47 -10.23 -27.31
CA GLY A 49 -16.96 -11.54 -27.73
C GLY A 49 -15.76 -12.05 -26.92
N GLY A 50 -15.27 -11.27 -25.96
CA GLY A 50 -14.08 -11.53 -25.14
C GLY A 50 -14.39 -11.77 -23.66
N THR A 51 -13.43 -11.39 -22.82
CA THR A 51 -13.46 -11.57 -21.35
C THR A 51 -13.09 -10.27 -20.65
N VAL A 52 -13.82 -9.96 -19.58
CA VAL A 52 -13.52 -8.86 -18.65
C VAL A 52 -13.17 -9.45 -17.29
N PHE A 53 -12.02 -9.06 -16.76
CA PHE A 53 -11.58 -9.38 -15.40
C PHE A 53 -11.75 -8.14 -14.51
N LEU A 54 -12.65 -8.23 -13.53
CA LEU A 54 -12.93 -7.20 -12.54
C LEU A 54 -12.16 -7.53 -11.26
N ASP A 55 -11.12 -6.76 -10.98
CA ASP A 55 -10.29 -6.90 -9.78
C ASP A 55 -10.79 -5.94 -8.69
N GLU A 56 -10.78 -6.40 -7.44
CA GLU A 56 -11.31 -5.70 -6.25
C GLU A 56 -12.76 -5.22 -6.44
N ILE A 57 -13.65 -6.13 -6.82
CA ILE A 57 -15.06 -5.81 -7.14
C ILE A 57 -15.86 -5.26 -5.94
N ASP A 58 -15.42 -5.52 -4.72
CA ASP A 58 -16.06 -5.06 -3.49
C ASP A 58 -15.94 -3.54 -3.28
N ASP A 59 -14.94 -2.90 -3.88
CA ASP A 59 -14.78 -1.44 -3.85
C ASP A 59 -15.60 -0.73 -4.96
N MET A 60 -16.43 -1.47 -5.71
CA MET A 60 -17.28 -0.90 -6.74
C MET A 60 -18.45 -0.10 -6.14
N PRO A 61 -18.69 1.14 -6.59
CA PRO A 61 -19.85 1.93 -6.18
C PRO A 61 -21.19 1.23 -6.43
N PHE A 62 -22.15 1.43 -5.52
CA PHE A 62 -23.46 0.76 -5.57
C PHE A 62 -24.26 1.05 -6.85
N SER A 63 -24.13 2.26 -7.41
CA SER A 63 -24.75 2.65 -8.68
C SER A 63 -24.20 1.83 -9.86
N ILE A 64 -22.89 1.59 -9.87
CA ILE A 64 -22.20 0.80 -10.88
C ILE A 64 -22.57 -0.68 -10.74
N GLN A 65 -22.66 -1.20 -9.50
CA GLN A 65 -23.12 -2.56 -9.23
C GLN A 65 -24.49 -2.86 -9.89
N ALA A 66 -25.43 -1.92 -9.82
CA ALA A 66 -26.73 -2.06 -10.47
C ALA A 66 -26.63 -2.14 -12.01
N LYS A 67 -25.70 -1.41 -12.62
CA LYS A 67 -25.46 -1.49 -14.08
C LYS A 67 -24.76 -2.78 -14.50
N ILE A 68 -23.83 -3.30 -13.68
CA ILE A 68 -23.22 -4.61 -13.91
C ILE A 68 -24.27 -5.72 -13.84
N LEU A 69 -25.20 -5.64 -12.88
CA LEU A 69 -26.30 -6.59 -12.80
C LEU A 69 -27.14 -6.59 -14.09
N ARG A 70 -27.51 -5.42 -14.62
CA ARG A 70 -28.22 -5.30 -15.91
C ARG A 70 -27.43 -5.91 -17.06
N LEU A 71 -26.13 -5.61 -17.16
CA LEU A 71 -25.25 -6.24 -18.16
C LEU A 71 -25.31 -7.77 -18.07
N LEU A 72 -25.23 -8.35 -16.86
CA LEU A 72 -25.25 -9.79 -16.64
C LEU A 72 -26.62 -10.44 -16.91
N GLN A 73 -27.71 -9.67 -16.80
CA GLN A 73 -29.08 -10.14 -17.02
C GLN A 73 -29.49 -10.00 -18.49
N GLU A 74 -29.34 -8.81 -19.05
CA GLU A 74 -29.87 -8.42 -20.36
C GLU A 74 -28.86 -8.64 -21.50
N ARG A 75 -27.58 -8.80 -21.17
CA ARG A 75 -26.48 -8.84 -22.17
C ARG A 75 -26.44 -7.59 -23.04
N SER A 76 -26.81 -6.46 -22.47
CA SER A 76 -26.73 -5.15 -23.09
C SER A 76 -26.26 -4.10 -22.09
N ILE A 77 -25.71 -3.00 -22.62
CA ILE A 77 -25.33 -1.83 -21.83
C ILE A 77 -25.90 -0.56 -22.46
N GLU A 78 -25.93 0.51 -21.67
CA GLU A 78 -26.21 1.86 -22.14
C GLU A 78 -25.00 2.75 -21.81
N ARG A 79 -24.61 3.61 -22.76
CA ARG A 79 -23.58 4.62 -22.51
C ARG A 79 -24.13 5.72 -21.62
N LEU A 80 -23.26 6.39 -20.88
CA LEU A 80 -23.65 7.57 -20.11
C LEU A 80 -24.18 8.65 -21.06
N GLY A 81 -25.33 9.23 -20.73
CA GLY A 81 -26.03 10.20 -21.57
C GLY A 81 -26.76 9.61 -22.78
N GLY A 82 -26.61 8.30 -23.04
CA GLY A 82 -27.33 7.57 -24.08
C GLY A 82 -28.51 6.79 -23.52
N ARG A 83 -29.44 6.40 -24.40
CA ARG A 83 -30.56 5.48 -24.11
C ARG A 83 -30.59 4.28 -25.07
N GLU A 84 -29.62 4.21 -25.97
CA GLU A 84 -29.54 3.12 -26.94
C GLU A 84 -28.97 1.89 -26.26
N PRO A 85 -29.71 0.76 -26.21
CA PRO A 85 -29.18 -0.49 -25.68
C PRO A 85 -28.19 -1.09 -26.68
N ILE A 86 -26.97 -1.35 -26.20
CA ILE A 86 -25.88 -1.91 -27.00
C ILE A 86 -25.68 -3.37 -26.59
N PRO A 87 -25.90 -4.34 -27.48
CA PRO A 87 -25.71 -5.75 -27.16
C PRO A 87 -24.23 -6.08 -26.92
N VAL A 88 -23.94 -6.72 -25.79
CA VAL A 88 -22.58 -7.08 -25.37
C VAL A 88 -22.55 -8.53 -24.90
N ASP A 89 -21.69 -9.33 -25.54
CA ASP A 89 -21.41 -10.70 -25.12
C ASP A 89 -20.02 -10.79 -24.47
N VAL A 90 -19.96 -10.65 -23.14
CA VAL A 90 -18.71 -10.71 -22.37
C VAL A 90 -18.74 -11.86 -21.37
N ARG A 91 -17.61 -12.56 -21.23
CA ARG A 91 -17.36 -13.40 -20.06
C ARG A 91 -16.84 -12.52 -18.93
N ILE A 92 -17.50 -12.53 -17.78
CA ILE A 92 -17.01 -11.82 -16.59
C ILE A 92 -16.28 -12.80 -15.68
N ILE A 93 -15.12 -12.38 -15.20
CA ILE A 93 -14.40 -13.00 -14.08
C ILE A 93 -14.22 -11.88 -13.06
N ALA A 94 -14.56 -12.13 -11.80
CA ALA A 94 -14.41 -11.15 -10.73
C ALA A 94 -13.49 -11.72 -9.63
N ALA A 95 -12.72 -10.84 -9.01
CA ALA A 95 -11.84 -11.14 -7.89
C ALA A 95 -12.01 -10.06 -6.81
N THR A 96 -11.75 -10.44 -5.57
CA THR A 96 -11.76 -9.57 -4.39
C THR A 96 -10.93 -10.23 -3.29
N ASN A 97 -10.31 -9.43 -2.44
CA ASN A 97 -9.65 -9.88 -1.23
C ASN A 97 -10.54 -9.79 0.04
N ARG A 98 -11.78 -9.28 -0.09
CA ARG A 98 -12.72 -9.10 1.03
C ARG A 98 -13.80 -10.16 1.05
N ASP A 99 -14.38 -10.35 2.23
CA ASP A 99 -15.57 -11.18 2.41
C ASP A 99 -16.81 -10.43 1.91
N LEU A 100 -17.29 -10.82 0.72
CA LEU A 100 -18.50 -10.26 0.15
C LEU A 100 -19.75 -10.57 0.98
N GLU A 101 -19.82 -11.70 1.69
CA GLU A 101 -20.98 -12.02 2.53
C GLU A 101 -21.10 -11.05 3.70
N ALA A 102 -19.97 -10.66 4.30
CA ALA A 102 -19.94 -9.57 5.27
C ALA A 102 -20.32 -8.22 4.66
N ALA A 103 -19.90 -7.93 3.42
CA ALA A 103 -20.27 -6.69 2.72
C ALA A 103 -21.76 -6.62 2.38
N LEU A 104 -22.41 -7.76 2.10
CA LEU A 104 -23.87 -7.86 1.94
C LEU A 104 -24.61 -7.48 3.21
N ALA A 105 -24.20 -8.05 4.36
CA ALA A 105 -24.81 -7.78 5.66
C ALA A 105 -24.71 -6.30 6.06
N GLN A 106 -23.70 -5.58 5.56
CA GLN A 106 -23.48 -4.16 5.79
C GLN A 106 -24.16 -3.25 4.75
N GLY A 107 -24.85 -3.81 3.76
CA GLY A 107 -25.50 -3.06 2.68
C GLY A 107 -24.53 -2.36 1.73
N ARG A 108 -23.25 -2.76 1.71
CA ARG A 108 -22.21 -2.19 0.82
C ARG A 108 -22.15 -2.88 -0.53
N PHE A 109 -22.59 -4.13 -0.59
CA PHE A 109 -22.66 -4.91 -1.81
C PHE A 109 -24.09 -5.38 -2.05
N ARG A 110 -24.50 -5.46 -3.32
CA ARG A 110 -25.83 -5.92 -3.69
C ARG A 110 -25.93 -7.44 -3.70
N GLU A 111 -26.95 -7.95 -3.02
CA GLU A 111 -27.24 -9.38 -2.94
C GLU A 111 -27.56 -10.00 -4.32
N ASP A 112 -28.34 -9.29 -5.13
CA ASP A 112 -28.71 -9.74 -6.48
C ASP A 112 -27.48 -9.90 -7.41
N LEU A 113 -26.53 -8.97 -7.34
CA LEU A 113 -25.26 -9.04 -8.07
C LEU A 113 -24.37 -10.17 -7.55
N TYR A 114 -24.29 -10.32 -6.22
CA TYR A 114 -23.48 -11.36 -5.59
C TYR A 114 -23.82 -12.75 -6.11
N TYR A 115 -25.09 -13.14 -6.08
CA TYR A 115 -25.51 -14.47 -6.57
C TYR A 115 -25.34 -14.63 -8.07
N ARG A 116 -25.37 -13.54 -8.85
CA ARG A 116 -25.11 -13.58 -10.30
C ARG A 116 -23.64 -13.76 -10.63
N LEU A 117 -22.74 -13.32 -9.74
CA LEU A 117 -21.29 -13.51 -9.87
C LEU A 117 -20.82 -14.84 -9.27
N LYS A 118 -21.41 -15.27 -8.15
CA LYS A 118 -21.09 -16.51 -7.42
C LYS A 118 -21.68 -17.75 -8.10
N VAL A 119 -21.38 -17.93 -9.39
CA VAL A 119 -21.74 -19.14 -10.14
C VAL A 119 -20.68 -20.22 -9.95
N VAL A 120 -19.40 -19.83 -10.09
CA VAL A 120 -18.24 -20.70 -9.84
C VAL A 120 -17.22 -19.89 -9.05
N THR A 121 -16.93 -20.33 -7.83
CA THR A 121 -15.96 -19.70 -6.94
C THR A 121 -14.65 -20.46 -6.96
N LEU A 122 -13.55 -19.76 -7.19
CA LEU A 122 -12.20 -20.29 -7.04
C LEU A 122 -11.58 -19.67 -5.78
N TRP A 123 -11.38 -20.49 -4.75
CA TRP A 123 -10.67 -20.07 -3.55
C TRP A 123 -9.16 -20.11 -3.82
N LEU A 124 -8.48 -18.98 -3.65
CA LEU A 124 -7.03 -18.89 -3.74
C LEU A 124 -6.44 -18.95 -2.32
N PRO A 125 -5.80 -20.07 -1.92
CA PRO A 125 -5.23 -20.17 -0.59
C PRO A 125 -4.02 -19.22 -0.44
N PRO A 126 -3.83 -18.61 0.74
CA PRO A 126 -2.66 -17.78 1.02
C PRO A 126 -1.37 -18.60 0.96
N LEU A 127 -0.23 -17.94 0.78
CA LEU A 127 1.07 -18.60 0.58
C LEU A 127 1.45 -19.54 1.74
N LYS A 128 1.08 -19.17 2.98
CA LYS A 128 1.30 -19.99 4.19
C LYS A 128 0.63 -21.38 4.15
N GLU A 129 -0.42 -21.56 3.35
CA GLU A 129 -1.12 -22.85 3.18
C GLU A 129 -0.53 -23.70 2.05
N ARG A 130 0.46 -23.16 1.31
CA ARG A 130 1.11 -23.80 0.16
C ARG A 130 2.63 -23.72 0.26
N LEU A 131 3.17 -24.19 1.38
CA LEU A 131 4.60 -24.14 1.70
C LEU A 131 5.49 -24.80 0.64
N GLN A 132 5.00 -25.85 -0.01
CA GLN A 132 5.73 -26.57 -1.06
C GLN A 132 5.98 -25.70 -2.30
N ASP A 133 5.12 -24.70 -2.55
CA ASP A 133 5.25 -23.78 -3.68
C ASP A 133 6.32 -22.71 -3.43
N ILE A 134 6.69 -22.44 -2.17
CA ILE A 134 7.58 -21.32 -1.81
C ILE A 134 8.92 -21.43 -2.51
N THR A 135 9.54 -22.62 -2.51
CA THR A 135 10.85 -22.80 -3.15
C THR A 135 10.77 -22.63 -4.67
N LEU A 136 9.74 -23.19 -5.30
CA LEU A 136 9.54 -23.06 -6.74
C LEU A 136 9.30 -21.59 -7.14
N LEU A 137 8.48 -20.88 -6.37
CA LEU A 137 8.19 -19.46 -6.57
C LEU A 137 9.44 -18.60 -6.31
N ALA A 138 10.22 -18.91 -5.29
CA ALA A 138 11.46 -18.21 -4.97
C ALA A 138 12.47 -18.33 -6.12
N ASP A 139 12.69 -19.55 -6.62
CA ASP A 139 13.58 -19.80 -7.76
C ASP A 139 13.08 -19.09 -9.04
N TYR A 140 11.76 -19.08 -9.28
CA TYR A 140 11.16 -18.33 -10.38
C TYR A 140 11.40 -16.81 -10.27
N PHE A 141 11.13 -16.21 -9.11
CA PHE A 141 11.33 -14.78 -8.91
C PHE A 141 12.79 -14.40 -9.00
N LEU A 142 13.69 -15.20 -8.44
CA LEU A 142 15.12 -14.97 -8.54
C LEU A 142 15.58 -14.95 -10.00
N ALA A 143 15.21 -15.97 -10.79
CA ALA A 143 15.56 -16.05 -12.20
C ALA A 143 14.99 -14.86 -13.00
N ARG A 144 13.73 -14.47 -12.70
CA ARG A 144 13.08 -13.34 -13.33
C ARG A 144 13.79 -12.02 -13.02
N PHE A 145 14.06 -11.73 -11.75
CA PHE A 145 14.67 -10.47 -11.35
C PHE A 145 16.15 -10.37 -11.74
N ALA A 146 16.90 -11.48 -11.71
CA ALA A 146 18.26 -11.52 -12.23
C ALA A 146 18.28 -11.12 -13.72
N LYS A 147 17.34 -11.63 -14.52
CA LYS A 147 17.19 -11.25 -15.93
C LYS A 147 16.78 -9.78 -16.09
N GLU A 148 15.81 -9.30 -15.33
CA GLU A 148 15.35 -7.89 -15.39
C GLU A 148 16.47 -6.90 -15.01
N MET A 149 17.35 -7.29 -14.07
CA MET A 149 18.50 -6.49 -13.62
C MET A 149 19.78 -6.70 -14.43
N SER A 150 19.75 -7.56 -15.46
CA SER A 150 20.94 -7.96 -16.23
C SER A 150 22.08 -8.52 -15.37
N LEU A 151 21.73 -9.23 -14.29
CA LEU A 151 22.64 -9.94 -13.40
C LEU A 151 22.65 -11.45 -13.75
N GLY A 152 23.76 -12.12 -13.45
CA GLY A 152 23.76 -13.59 -13.40
C GLY A 152 22.82 -14.07 -12.29
N ASN A 153 22.11 -15.17 -12.51
CA ASN A 153 21.31 -15.79 -11.45
C ASN A 153 22.28 -16.44 -10.44
N PRO A 154 22.37 -15.93 -9.19
CA PRO A 154 23.32 -16.45 -8.21
C PRO A 154 22.87 -17.78 -7.59
N GLY A 155 21.60 -18.16 -7.75
CA GLY A 155 20.98 -19.27 -7.03
C GLY A 155 20.71 -18.96 -5.56
N THR A 156 20.14 -19.94 -4.87
CA THR A 156 19.76 -19.86 -3.46
C THR A 156 20.33 -21.07 -2.72
N THR A 157 20.98 -20.85 -1.58
CA THR A 157 21.51 -21.91 -0.72
C THR A 157 20.40 -22.77 -0.12
N ALA A 158 20.72 -23.99 0.32
CA ALA A 158 19.73 -24.90 0.90
C ALA A 158 19.16 -24.35 2.22
N GLU A 159 20.02 -23.71 3.01
CA GLU A 159 19.71 -23.07 4.28
C GLU A 159 18.76 -21.88 4.06
N ALA A 160 19.01 -21.04 3.04
CA ALA A 160 18.12 -19.95 2.67
C ALA A 160 16.74 -20.45 2.21
N LYS A 161 16.70 -21.56 1.44
CA LYS A 161 15.43 -22.19 1.04
C LYS A 161 14.62 -22.68 2.24
N LEU A 162 15.27 -23.29 3.23
CA LEU A 162 14.61 -23.70 4.47
C LEU A 162 14.07 -22.50 5.26
N LEU A 163 14.83 -21.41 5.32
CA LEU A 163 14.38 -20.19 5.99
C LEU A 163 13.15 -19.58 5.32
N LEU A 164 13.14 -19.51 3.98
CA LEU A 164 11.98 -19.05 3.21
C LEU A 164 10.73 -19.91 3.44
N GLN A 165 10.89 -21.25 3.53
CA GLN A 165 9.78 -22.18 3.77
C GLN A 165 9.18 -22.06 5.18
N ASN A 166 10.03 -21.83 6.19
CA ASN A 166 9.61 -21.74 7.58
C ASN A 166 9.14 -20.33 7.98
N TYR A 167 9.35 -19.33 7.13
CA TYR A 167 8.91 -17.97 7.41
C TYR A 167 7.37 -17.84 7.31
N PRO A 168 6.70 -17.27 8.31
CA PRO A 168 5.25 -17.10 8.30
C PRO A 168 4.86 -15.89 7.43
N TRP A 169 4.88 -16.06 6.11
CA TRP A 169 4.54 -15.00 5.14
C TRP A 169 3.20 -14.31 5.50
N PRO A 170 3.22 -13.01 5.88
CA PRO A 170 2.02 -12.29 6.30
C PRO A 170 1.02 -11.98 5.16
N GLY A 171 1.39 -12.21 3.90
CA GLY A 171 0.56 -11.92 2.73
C GLY A 171 0.66 -12.92 1.57
N ASN A 172 0.29 -12.44 0.38
CA ASN A 172 0.33 -13.19 -0.87
C ASN A 172 1.76 -13.28 -1.43
N VAL A 173 1.90 -14.02 -2.53
CA VAL A 173 3.16 -14.24 -3.29
C VAL A 173 3.97 -12.96 -3.57
N ARG A 174 3.35 -11.77 -3.54
CA ARG A 174 4.04 -10.47 -3.70
C ARG A 174 5.12 -10.23 -2.65
N GLU A 175 4.91 -10.64 -1.41
CA GLU A 175 5.92 -10.45 -0.35
C GLU A 175 7.15 -11.32 -0.60
N LEU A 176 6.94 -12.59 -0.97
CA LEU A 176 8.01 -13.47 -1.40
C LEU A 176 8.76 -12.88 -2.60
N ALA A 177 8.04 -12.36 -3.60
CA ALA A 177 8.67 -11.71 -4.75
C ALA A 177 9.55 -10.52 -4.32
N ASN A 178 9.03 -9.63 -3.47
CA ASN A 178 9.79 -8.48 -2.97
C ASN A 178 11.01 -8.90 -2.14
N ALA A 179 10.86 -9.93 -1.29
CA ALA A 179 11.96 -10.48 -0.52
C ALA A 179 13.04 -11.07 -1.43
N MET A 180 12.68 -11.83 -2.46
CA MET A 180 13.64 -12.37 -3.42
C MET A 180 14.34 -11.27 -4.22
N GLN A 181 13.63 -10.20 -4.60
CA GLN A 181 14.23 -9.05 -5.27
C GLN A 181 15.26 -8.35 -4.37
N LYS A 182 14.93 -8.11 -3.09
CA LYS A 182 15.86 -7.53 -2.11
C LYS A 182 17.05 -8.44 -1.85
N ALA A 183 16.83 -9.74 -1.66
CA ALA A 183 17.88 -10.72 -1.42
C ALA A 183 18.89 -10.76 -2.57
N LEU A 184 18.41 -10.70 -3.82
CA LEU A 184 19.28 -10.60 -5.01
C LEU A 184 20.16 -9.33 -4.99
N ILE A 185 19.62 -8.20 -4.54
CA ILE A 185 20.40 -6.95 -4.40
C ILE A 185 21.48 -7.10 -3.31
N PHE A 186 21.13 -7.74 -2.19
CA PHE A 186 22.03 -7.91 -1.05
C PHE A 186 23.14 -8.94 -1.30
N SER A 187 22.87 -9.98 -2.09
CA SER A 187 23.82 -11.06 -2.34
C SER A 187 25.00 -10.63 -3.21
N ARG A 188 24.90 -9.49 -3.91
CA ARG A 188 25.97 -8.90 -4.75
C ARG A 188 26.58 -9.91 -5.74
N GLY A 189 25.76 -10.83 -6.25
CA GLY A 189 26.17 -11.86 -7.22
C GLY A 189 26.64 -13.18 -6.61
N TYR A 190 26.69 -13.31 -5.29
CA TYR A 190 26.88 -14.58 -4.60
C TYR A 190 25.54 -15.30 -4.38
N PRO A 191 25.53 -16.64 -4.24
CA PRO A 191 24.33 -17.40 -3.89
C PRO A 191 23.64 -16.83 -2.66
N ILE A 192 22.31 -16.68 -2.74
CA ILE A 192 21.53 -16.09 -1.64
C ILE A 192 21.64 -16.98 -0.39
N ASP A 193 22.14 -16.39 0.68
CA ASP A 193 22.32 -17.03 1.98
C ASP A 193 21.21 -16.65 2.98
N PRO A 194 21.14 -17.31 4.16
CA PRO A 194 20.13 -16.97 5.18
C PRO A 194 20.17 -15.52 5.67
N ASP A 195 21.34 -14.85 5.64
CA ASP A 195 21.50 -13.47 6.09
C ASP A 195 20.94 -12.49 5.06
N ASP A 196 21.11 -12.76 3.77
CA ASP A 196 20.47 -12.04 2.67
C ASP A 196 18.93 -12.12 2.77
N VAL A 197 18.40 -13.32 3.01
CA VAL A 197 16.96 -13.52 3.18
C VAL A 197 16.45 -12.81 4.43
N SER A 198 17.14 -12.95 5.56
CA SER A 198 16.77 -12.30 6.82
C SER A 198 16.77 -10.77 6.70
N ARG A 199 17.75 -10.19 5.98
CA ARG A 199 17.78 -8.76 5.67
C ARG A 199 16.65 -8.35 4.73
N ALA A 200 16.34 -9.17 3.72
CA ALA A 200 15.28 -8.91 2.76
C ALA A 200 13.89 -8.88 3.39
N ILE A 201 13.64 -9.79 4.33
CA ILE A 201 12.38 -9.93 5.06
C ILE A 201 12.31 -8.94 6.24
N GLY A 202 13.41 -8.74 6.96
CA GLY A 202 13.49 -7.95 8.18
C GLY A 202 13.67 -6.44 8.00
N GLY A 203 13.92 -5.95 6.78
CA GLY A 203 14.36 -4.58 6.50
C GLY A 203 13.41 -3.44 6.88
N GLU A 204 12.15 -3.71 7.28
CA GLU A 204 11.23 -2.68 7.80
C GLU A 204 10.83 -2.88 9.27
N SER A 205 10.82 -4.11 9.79
CA SER A 205 10.36 -4.40 11.16
C SER A 205 11.52 -4.53 12.15
N LEU A 206 12.59 -5.24 11.80
CA LEU A 206 13.68 -5.52 12.73
C LEU A 206 14.64 -4.34 12.91
N ALA A 207 14.82 -3.51 11.88
CA ALA A 207 15.66 -2.30 12.01
C ALA A 207 15.03 -1.23 12.90
N LYS A 208 13.68 -1.12 12.90
CA LYS A 208 12.95 -0.28 13.85
C LYS A 208 12.96 -0.89 15.25
N GLU A 209 12.72 -2.18 15.41
CA GLU A 209 12.71 -2.81 16.73
C GLU A 209 14.09 -2.85 17.39
N ALA A 210 15.18 -3.12 16.64
CA ALA A 210 16.53 -3.09 17.19
C ALA A 210 17.01 -1.65 17.45
N GLY A 211 16.66 -0.70 16.58
CA GLY A 211 16.94 0.72 16.78
C GLY A 211 16.17 1.32 17.95
N ASP A 212 14.89 0.99 18.10
CA ASP A 212 14.03 1.42 19.21
C ASP A 212 14.45 0.73 20.51
N GLN A 213 14.82 -0.56 20.52
CA GLN A 213 15.33 -1.24 21.72
C GLN A 213 16.68 -0.69 22.19
N GLN A 214 17.58 -0.39 21.26
CA GLN A 214 18.88 0.20 21.61
C GLN A 214 18.73 1.66 22.07
N THR A 215 17.86 2.44 21.43
CA THR A 215 17.54 3.81 21.83
C THR A 215 16.83 3.83 23.18
N ASP A 216 15.88 2.92 23.40
CA ASP A 216 15.20 2.74 24.67
C ASP A 216 16.17 2.39 25.80
N GLU A 217 17.17 1.53 25.55
CA GLU A 217 18.14 1.19 26.59
C GLU A 217 19.07 2.36 26.93
N ILE A 218 19.49 3.16 25.93
CA ILE A 218 20.25 4.40 26.18
C ILE A 218 19.42 5.39 27.00
N VAL A 219 18.15 5.59 26.64
CA VAL A 219 17.22 6.44 27.37
C VAL A 219 16.99 5.92 28.79
N ARG A 220 16.77 4.61 28.98
CA ARG A 220 16.60 3.96 30.29
C ARG A 220 17.85 4.11 31.15
N GLN A 221 19.04 3.96 30.57
CA GLN A 221 20.30 4.11 31.30
C GLN A 221 20.48 5.55 31.79
N TRP A 222 20.20 6.55 30.96
CA TRP A 222 20.23 7.96 31.35
C TRP A 222 19.21 8.26 32.45
N VAL A 223 17.95 7.80 32.30
CA VAL A 223 16.90 7.99 33.32
C VAL A 223 17.30 7.33 34.65
N ARG A 224 17.88 6.11 34.63
CA ARG A 224 18.39 5.43 35.84
C ARG A 224 19.48 6.23 36.54
N GLN A 225 20.42 6.82 35.80
CA GLN A 225 21.47 7.67 36.36
C GLN A 225 20.90 8.94 36.99
N THR A 226 19.96 9.60 36.32
CA THR A 226 19.30 10.81 36.84
C THR A 226 18.46 10.51 38.09
N LEU A 227 17.77 9.37 38.13
CA LEU A 227 17.03 8.90 39.31
C LEU A 227 17.95 8.52 40.47
N ALA A 228 19.13 7.95 40.19
CA ALA A 228 20.10 7.57 41.21
C ALA A 228 20.86 8.78 41.79
N ALA A 229 20.99 9.86 41.02
CA ALA A 229 21.68 11.09 41.43
C ALA A 229 20.76 12.13 42.11
N GLY A 230 19.43 11.97 42.02
CA GLY A 230 18.46 12.94 42.51
C GLY A 230 17.93 12.64 43.92
N GLU A 231 18.33 13.44 44.91
CA GLU A 231 17.68 13.44 46.24
C GLU A 231 16.35 14.23 46.21
N GLY A 232 15.26 13.58 45.78
CA GLY A 232 13.89 13.94 46.17
C GLY A 232 13.24 15.20 45.55
N LYS A 233 11.98 15.03 45.11
CA LYS A 233 11.02 16.01 44.56
C LYS A 233 11.55 16.77 43.33
N ASP A 234 10.91 16.54 42.18
CA ASP A 234 11.13 17.21 40.88
C ASP A 234 12.08 16.52 39.89
N VAL A 235 12.53 15.29 40.17
CA VAL A 235 13.28 14.47 39.20
C VAL A 235 12.47 14.22 37.92
N PHE A 236 11.16 14.02 38.05
CA PHE A 236 10.27 13.88 36.91
C PHE A 236 10.23 15.15 36.03
N GLU A 237 10.09 16.33 36.65
CA GLU A 237 10.09 17.59 35.91
C GLU A 237 11.43 17.85 35.23
N THR A 238 12.54 17.52 35.89
CA THR A 238 13.90 17.66 35.36
C THR A 238 14.11 16.77 34.13
N CYS A 239 13.67 15.52 34.17
CA CYS A 239 13.73 14.60 33.03
C CYS A 239 12.89 15.13 31.86
N MET A 240 11.66 15.57 32.14
CA MET A 240 10.75 16.08 31.13
C MET A 240 11.24 17.38 30.50
N ASP A 241 11.82 18.28 31.30
CA ASP A 241 12.40 19.52 30.81
C ASP A 241 13.64 19.27 29.94
N HIS A 242 14.46 18.26 30.27
CA HIS A 242 15.59 17.87 29.43
C HIS A 242 15.13 17.36 28.05
N PHE A 243 14.21 16.41 28.00
CA PHE A 243 13.66 15.92 26.72
C PHE A 243 12.95 17.02 25.93
N ALA A 244 12.17 17.87 26.62
CA ALA A 244 11.48 18.99 25.98
C ALA A 244 12.48 19.98 25.37
N SER A 245 13.60 20.26 26.03
CA SER A 245 14.63 21.17 25.50
C SER A 245 15.30 20.61 24.24
N LEU A 246 15.61 19.31 24.20
CA LEU A 246 16.17 18.63 23.02
C LEU A 246 15.19 18.66 21.84
N ILE A 247 13.94 18.27 22.08
CA ILE A 247 12.89 18.23 21.04
C ILE A 247 12.66 19.62 20.44
N ILE A 248 12.62 20.65 21.29
CA ILE A 248 12.41 22.03 20.84
C ILE A 248 13.63 22.55 20.09
N SER A 249 14.85 22.23 20.52
CA SER A 249 16.08 22.60 19.81
C SER A 249 16.09 22.02 18.40
N GLU A 250 15.88 20.70 18.27
CA GLU A 250 15.87 20.03 16.97
C GLU A 250 14.77 20.56 16.04
N ALA A 251 13.58 20.84 16.57
CA ALA A 251 12.52 21.44 15.78
C ALA A 251 12.85 22.86 15.30
N LEU A 252 13.63 23.63 16.07
CA LEU A 252 14.11 24.94 15.66
C LEU A 252 15.21 24.81 14.60
N ASP A 253 16.15 23.88 14.75
CA ASP A 253 17.24 23.64 13.80
C ASP A 253 16.70 23.16 12.44
N LEU A 254 15.80 22.17 12.45
CA LEU A 254 15.13 21.66 11.25
C LEU A 254 14.31 22.72 10.50
N THR A 255 13.86 23.76 11.20
CA THR A 255 13.10 24.86 10.60
C THR A 255 13.93 26.13 10.40
N GLY A 256 15.25 26.07 10.58
CA GLY A 256 16.17 27.20 10.42
C GLY A 256 15.86 28.37 11.35
N GLY A 257 15.40 28.09 12.58
CA GLY A 257 14.99 29.08 13.56
C GLY A 257 13.58 29.66 13.36
N ASN A 258 12.80 29.16 12.38
CA ASN A 258 11.45 29.66 12.14
C ASN A 258 10.45 29.15 13.20
N ARG A 259 10.26 29.96 14.23
CA ARG A 259 9.41 29.66 15.40
C ARG A 259 7.97 29.29 15.05
N SER A 260 7.39 29.88 14.00
CA SER A 260 6.01 29.56 13.58
C SER A 260 5.93 28.19 12.90
N ARG A 261 6.95 27.83 12.11
CA ARG A 261 7.06 26.49 11.50
C ARG A 261 7.41 25.43 12.54
N ALA A 262 8.32 25.72 13.47
CA ALA A 262 8.66 24.83 14.58
C ALA A 262 7.44 24.51 15.46
N ALA A 263 6.62 25.53 15.79
CA ALA A 263 5.41 25.35 16.57
C ALA A 263 4.39 24.44 15.85
N LYS A 264 4.22 24.64 14.53
CA LYS A 264 3.36 23.79 13.69
C LYS A 264 3.89 22.36 13.58
N LEU A 265 5.20 22.18 13.46
CA LEU A 265 5.86 20.87 13.39
C LEU A 265 5.67 20.08 14.69
N LEU A 266 5.77 20.75 15.84
CA LEU A 266 5.59 20.17 17.17
C LEU A 266 4.12 20.06 17.60
N GLY A 267 3.17 20.55 16.80
CA GLY A 267 1.74 20.51 17.14
C GLY A 267 1.34 21.38 18.34
N ILE A 268 2.15 22.37 18.73
CA ILE A 268 1.87 23.27 19.86
C ILE A 268 1.62 24.70 19.39
N SER A 269 0.97 25.50 20.24
CA SER A 269 0.74 26.92 19.93
C SER A 269 2.07 27.70 19.93
N ARG A 270 2.17 28.73 19.07
CA ARG A 270 3.35 29.61 19.01
C ARG A 270 3.68 30.27 20.37
N PRO A 271 2.72 30.78 21.16
CA PRO A 271 2.99 31.27 22.52
C PRO A 271 3.56 30.19 23.45
N THR A 272 3.06 28.95 23.37
CA THR A 272 3.58 27.82 24.16
C THR A 272 5.02 27.51 23.80
N LEU A 273 5.35 27.49 22.50
CA LEU A 273 6.73 27.30 22.05
C LEU A 273 7.66 28.41 22.59
N LEU A 274 7.25 29.68 22.49
CA LEU A 274 8.04 30.81 22.98
C LEU A 274 8.30 30.73 24.48
N SER A 275 7.26 30.43 25.28
CA SER A 275 7.40 30.23 26.71
C SER A 275 8.37 29.09 27.06
N LYS A 276 8.40 28.01 26.26
CA LYS A 276 9.32 26.89 26.44
C LYS A 276 10.76 27.21 26.02
N ILE A 277 10.96 27.97 24.93
CA ILE A 277 12.28 28.46 24.51
C ILE A 277 12.91 29.32 25.62
N ASP A 278 12.12 30.21 26.21
CA ASP A 278 12.56 31.08 27.30
C ASP A 278 12.83 30.28 28.58
N LYS A 279 11.95 29.32 28.92
CA LYS A 279 12.12 28.43 30.09
C LYS A 279 13.43 27.64 30.01
N TYR A 280 13.80 27.15 28.83
CA TYR A 280 14.98 26.29 28.63
C TYR A 280 16.25 27.04 28.16
N ARG A 281 16.18 28.37 28.01
CA ARG A 281 17.31 29.24 27.62
C ARG A 281 18.05 28.77 26.35
N LEU A 282 17.29 28.30 25.36
CA LEU A 282 17.85 27.82 24.10
C LEU A 282 18.44 29.01 23.31
N ARG A 283 19.74 28.96 22.99
CA ARG A 283 20.42 29.99 22.18
C ARG A 283 20.20 29.71 20.70
N LEU A 284 19.63 30.68 20.00
CA LEU A 284 19.35 30.60 18.58
C LEU A 284 20.43 31.33 17.78
N GLU A 285 21.20 30.62 16.96
CA GLU A 285 21.94 31.24 15.87
C GLU A 285 20.98 31.43 14.69
N THR A 286 20.43 32.64 14.57
CA THR A 286 19.50 32.94 13.48
C THR A 286 20.32 33.23 12.22
N SER A 287 20.51 32.24 11.35
CA SER A 287 21.08 32.49 10.03
C SER A 287 20.01 33.16 9.15
N VAL A 288 20.01 34.50 9.13
CA VAL A 288 19.21 35.25 8.15
C VAL A 288 19.87 35.07 6.78
N LYS A 289 19.32 34.19 5.93
CA LYS A 289 19.59 34.28 4.50
C LYS A 289 18.95 35.57 4.01
N LEU A 290 19.77 36.59 3.80
CA LEU A 290 19.40 37.79 3.07
C LEU A 290 19.11 37.37 1.63
N GLU A 291 17.84 37.17 1.29
CA GLU A 291 17.40 37.25 -0.10
C GLU A 291 17.57 38.72 -0.52
N GLY A 292 18.59 38.98 -1.34
CA GLY A 292 18.85 40.29 -1.92
C GLY A 292 17.78 40.68 -2.95
N PRO A 293 17.70 42.00 -3.29
CA PRO A 293 16.75 42.51 -4.28
C PRO A 293 17.03 41.99 -5.70
#